data_AF-A0A956ZXD3-F1
#
_entry.id   AF-A0A956ZXD3-F1
#
_cell.length_a   1.000
_cell.length_b   1.000
_cell.length_c   1.000
_cell.angle_alpha   90.00
_cell.angle_beta   90.00
_cell.angle_gamma   90.00
#
_symmetry.space_group_name_H-M   'P 1'
#
loop_
_entity.id
_entity.type
_entity.pdbx_description
1 polymer ?
#
loop_
_entity_poly.entity_id
_entity_poly.type
_entity_poly.pdbx_seq_one_letter_code
_entity_poly.pdbx_strand_id
1 'polypeptide(L)'
;IKEGNVAARAQGEFAGYNIPSLYGLQAGAPYLHHGQAATLEELLDPAGPWTAHLQAGNPNFAAFLDTPAKLTDLVNFLLSIDASTTEFAVPGGADKCPVTFP
;
A
#
# COMPACT_ATOMS: atom_id res chain seq x y z
N ILE A 1 -4.69 -34.02 -4.33
CA ILE A 1 -4.80 -32.60 -3.91
C ILE A 1 -4.02 -32.50 -2.62
N LYS A 2 -2.84 -31.84 -2.61
CA LYS A 2 -2.04 -31.74 -1.38
C LYS A 2 -2.65 -30.62 -0.51
N GLU A 3 -3.13 -31.00 0.66
CA GLU A 3 -3.63 -30.08 1.69
C GLU A 3 -2.44 -29.29 2.26
N GLY A 4 -2.17 -28.13 1.64
CA GLY A 4 -1.22 -27.15 2.13
C GLY A 4 -1.93 -26.16 3.04
N ASN A 5 -1.34 -25.93 4.21
CA ASN A 5 -1.74 -24.96 5.23
C ASN A 5 -2.32 -23.66 4.63
N VAL A 6 -3.63 -23.44 4.84
CA VAL A 6 -4.43 -22.36 4.25
C VAL A 6 -4.14 -21.00 4.90
N ALA A 7 -3.29 -20.95 5.93
CA ALA A 7 -3.26 -19.85 6.89
C ALA A 7 -2.36 -18.63 6.54
N ALA A 8 -1.63 -18.59 5.42
CA ALA A 8 -0.81 -17.40 5.11
C ALA A 8 -0.43 -17.31 3.62
N ARG A 9 -1.40 -17.37 2.71
CA ARG A 9 -1.13 -17.14 1.29
C ARG A 9 -1.37 -15.67 0.97
N ALA A 10 -0.42 -15.02 0.29
CA ALA A 10 -0.64 -13.68 -0.26
C ALA A 10 -1.89 -13.73 -1.16
N GLN A 11 -2.84 -12.81 -0.95
CA GLN A 11 -4.11 -12.75 -1.68
C GLN A 11 -3.93 -12.26 -3.12
N GLY A 12 -3.00 -12.86 -3.87
CA GLY A 12 -2.53 -12.45 -5.19
C GLY A 12 -2.49 -13.58 -6.22
N GLU A 13 -2.25 -14.83 -5.80
CA GLU A 13 -1.70 -15.83 -6.73
C GLU A 13 -2.73 -16.63 -7.55
N PHE A 14 -4.02 -16.65 -7.15
CA PHE A 14 -5.08 -17.31 -7.93
C PHE A 14 -6.45 -16.61 -7.90
N ALA A 15 -6.67 -15.63 -7.02
CA ALA A 15 -7.93 -14.89 -6.86
C ALA A 15 -7.72 -13.42 -6.43
N GLY A 16 -6.50 -12.91 -6.62
CA GLY A 16 -6.10 -11.59 -6.13
C GLY A 16 -6.43 -10.46 -7.08
N TYR A 17 -6.54 -9.25 -6.53
CA TYR A 17 -6.66 -8.03 -7.32
C TYR A 17 -5.27 -7.45 -7.60
N ASN A 18 -5.12 -6.81 -8.76
CA ASN A 18 -3.92 -6.02 -9.03
C ASN A 18 -3.78 -4.92 -7.96
N ILE A 19 -2.53 -4.67 -7.57
CA ILE A 19 -2.23 -3.54 -6.68
C ILE A 19 -2.65 -2.26 -7.41
N PRO A 20 -3.56 -1.45 -6.83
CA PRO A 20 -3.98 -0.21 -7.47
C PRO A 20 -2.83 0.80 -7.48
N SER A 21 -2.83 1.68 -8.47
CA SER A 21 -1.96 2.86 -8.43
C SER A 21 -2.33 3.72 -7.21
N LEU A 22 -1.32 4.25 -6.52
CA LEU A 22 -1.50 5.22 -5.43
C LEU A 22 -1.59 6.68 -5.93
N TYR A 23 -1.36 6.90 -7.22
CA TYR A 23 -1.46 8.22 -7.84
C TYR A 23 -2.93 8.63 -7.96
N GLY A 24 -3.26 9.84 -7.52
CA GLY A 24 -4.58 10.44 -7.61
C GLY A 24 -5.58 9.90 -6.59
N LEU A 25 -5.12 9.30 -5.48
CA LEU A 25 -6.00 8.66 -4.49
C LEU A 25 -7.06 9.59 -3.89
N GLN A 26 -6.84 10.91 -3.89
CA GLN A 26 -7.80 11.89 -3.41
C GLN A 26 -9.13 11.89 -4.18
N ALA A 27 -9.17 11.32 -5.39
CA ALA A 27 -10.38 11.16 -6.20
C ALA A 27 -10.94 9.72 -6.18
N GLY A 28 -10.31 8.80 -5.44
CA GLY A 28 -10.52 7.36 -5.55
C GLY A 28 -11.43 6.73 -4.47
N ALA A 29 -11.95 7.52 -3.53
CA ALA A 29 -12.86 7.00 -2.51
C ALA A 29 -14.20 6.56 -3.13
N PRO A 30 -14.86 5.49 -2.61
CA PRO A 30 -14.39 4.62 -1.54
C PRO A 30 -13.31 3.63 -1.99
N TYR A 31 -12.46 3.22 -1.05
CA TYR A 31 -11.26 2.42 -1.29
C TYR A 31 -11.50 0.91 -1.19
N LEU A 32 -10.48 0.13 -1.59
CA LEU A 32 -10.54 -1.31 -1.87
C LEU A 32 -11.32 -1.65 -3.15
N HIS A 33 -11.11 -2.87 -3.65
CA HIS A 33 -11.64 -3.32 -4.94
C HIS A 33 -13.19 -3.39 -5.00
N HIS A 34 -13.87 -3.39 -3.85
CA HIS A 34 -15.34 -3.31 -3.73
C HIS A 34 -15.82 -2.02 -3.07
N GLY A 35 -14.94 -1.02 -2.86
CA GLY A 35 -15.33 0.25 -2.26
C GLY A 35 -15.81 0.13 -0.81
N GLN A 36 -15.22 -0.78 -0.03
CA GLN A 36 -15.70 -1.12 1.32
C GLN A 36 -15.19 -0.17 2.41
N ALA A 37 -14.07 0.52 2.17
CA ALA A 37 -13.54 1.51 3.10
C ALA A 37 -13.89 2.92 2.60
N ALA A 38 -14.64 3.69 3.38
CA ALA A 38 -15.12 5.00 2.96
C ALA A 38 -14.00 6.05 2.95
N THR A 39 -13.02 5.93 3.85
CA THR A 39 -11.89 6.87 3.96
C THR A 39 -10.55 6.14 4.09
N LEU A 40 -9.44 6.87 3.90
CA LEU A 40 -8.10 6.31 4.10
C LEU A 40 -7.82 6.06 5.58
N GLU A 41 -8.35 6.89 6.48
CA GLU A 41 -8.25 6.69 7.92
C GLU A 41 -8.91 5.39 8.35
N GLU A 42 -10.10 5.07 7.82
CA GLU A 42 -10.76 3.79 8.07
C GLU A 42 -9.91 2.62 7.54
N LEU A 43 -9.41 2.72 6.30
CA LEU A 43 -8.60 1.69 5.67
C LEU A 43 -7.27 1.42 6.39
N LEU A 44 -6.63 2.48 6.89
CA LEU A 44 -5.27 2.44 7.43
C LEU A 44 -5.23 2.40 8.97
N ASP A 45 -6.38 2.38 9.65
CA ASP A 45 -6.46 2.22 11.11
C ASP A 45 -5.86 0.86 11.53
N PRO A 46 -4.76 0.84 12.31
CA PRO A 46 -4.15 -0.40 12.80
C PRO A 46 -5.07 -1.25 13.67
N ALA A 47 -6.05 -0.62 14.34
CA ALA A 47 -7.05 -1.29 15.17
C ALA A 47 -8.40 -1.49 14.44
N GLY A 48 -8.45 -1.14 13.15
CA GLY A 48 -9.66 -1.15 12.34
C GLY A 48 -10.03 -2.53 11.76
N PRO A 49 -11.13 -2.60 11.01
CA PRO A 49 -11.58 -3.85 10.38
C PRO A 49 -10.66 -4.32 9.24
N TRP A 50 -9.79 -3.44 8.73
CA TRP A 50 -8.94 -3.68 7.57
C TRP A 50 -7.48 -4.04 7.94
N THR A 51 -7.15 -4.26 9.22
CA THR A 51 -5.78 -4.56 9.69
C THR A 51 -5.12 -5.72 8.93
N ALA A 52 -5.88 -6.76 8.57
CA ALA A 52 -5.36 -7.88 7.79
C ALA A 52 -4.92 -7.46 6.37
N HIS A 53 -5.60 -6.49 5.74
CA HIS A 53 -5.17 -5.89 4.48
C HIS A 53 -3.96 -4.99 4.69
N LEU A 54 -3.98 -4.14 5.73
CA LEU A 54 -2.89 -3.22 6.08
C LEU A 54 -1.54 -3.93 6.30
N GLN A 55 -1.57 -5.16 6.83
CA GLN A 55 -0.40 -5.97 7.12
C GLN A 55 -0.04 -6.96 6.01
N ALA A 56 -0.78 -6.97 4.88
CA ALA A 56 -0.53 -7.89 3.79
C ALA A 56 0.87 -7.65 3.19
N GLY A 57 1.74 -8.65 3.26
CA GLY A 57 3.12 -8.56 2.78
C GLY A 57 4.11 -7.90 3.76
N ASN A 58 3.63 -7.28 4.85
CA ASN A 58 4.47 -6.79 5.94
C ASN A 58 3.72 -6.82 7.29
N PRO A 59 3.90 -7.85 8.13
CA PRO A 59 3.19 -7.97 9.41
C PRO A 59 3.51 -6.82 10.38
N ASN A 60 4.64 -6.15 10.20
CA ASN A 60 5.09 -5.06 11.07
C ASN A 60 4.60 -3.67 10.63
N PHE A 61 3.87 -3.55 9.51
CA PHE A 61 3.44 -2.26 8.99
C PHE A 61 2.50 -1.52 9.97
N ALA A 62 1.57 -2.24 10.60
CA ALA A 62 0.69 -1.67 11.62
C ALA A 62 1.46 -1.11 12.83
N ALA A 63 2.58 -1.74 13.21
CA ALA A 63 3.44 -1.24 14.28
C ALA A 63 4.19 0.04 13.88
N PHE A 64 4.41 0.29 12.59
CA PHE A 64 4.95 1.57 12.13
C PHE A 64 3.93 2.70 12.37
N LEU A 65 2.62 2.43 12.22
CA LEU A 65 1.53 3.39 12.41
C LEU A 65 1.03 3.49 13.86
N ASP A 66 1.90 3.18 14.84
CA ASP A 66 1.61 3.14 16.28
C ASP A 66 1.18 4.47 16.93
N THR A 67 1.17 5.57 16.19
CA THR A 67 0.68 6.87 16.67
C THR A 67 -0.29 7.50 15.66
N PRO A 68 -1.31 8.25 16.14
CA PRO A 68 -2.24 8.96 15.26
C PRO A 68 -1.55 9.92 14.30
N ALA A 69 -0.45 10.56 14.71
CA ALA A 69 0.31 11.48 13.88
C ALA A 69 0.88 10.80 12.63
N LYS A 70 1.43 9.58 12.75
CA LYS A 70 1.96 8.85 11.60
C LYS A 70 0.87 8.40 10.63
N LEU A 71 -0.32 8.05 11.14
CA LEU A 71 -1.48 7.77 10.30
C LEU A 71 -1.87 9.03 9.51
N THR A 72 -1.99 10.17 10.18
CA THR A 72 -2.28 11.45 9.53
C THR A 72 -1.22 11.82 8.49
N ASP A 73 0.06 11.66 8.80
CA ASP A 73 1.16 11.94 7.88
C ASP A 73 1.10 11.05 6.63
N LEU A 74 0.83 9.75 6.81
CA LEU A 74 0.69 8.81 5.69
C LEU A 74 -0.54 9.15 4.83
N VAL A 75 -1.69 9.45 5.44
CA VAL A 75 -2.90 9.86 4.71
C VAL A 75 -2.63 11.12 3.89
N ASN A 76 -2.05 12.14 4.51
CA ASN A 76 -1.70 13.40 3.83
C ASN A 76 -0.71 13.17 2.69
N PHE A 77 0.29 12.32 2.90
CA PHE A 77 1.24 11.95 1.85
C PHE A 77 0.53 11.29 0.67
N LEU A 78 -0.30 10.26 0.90
CA LEU A 78 -1.03 9.56 -0.16
C LEU A 78 -1.97 10.49 -0.94
N LEU A 79 -2.69 11.38 -0.24
CA LEU A 79 -3.57 12.37 -0.86
C LEU A 79 -2.82 13.45 -1.63
N SER A 80 -1.51 13.61 -1.39
CA SER A 80 -0.67 14.58 -2.07
C SER A 80 -0.06 14.07 -3.38
N ILE A 81 -0.28 12.82 -3.79
CA ILE A 81 0.34 12.24 -4.99
C ILE A 81 -0.59 12.44 -6.19
N ASP A 82 -0.30 13.41 -7.05
CA ASP A 82 -1.07 13.69 -8.26
C ASP A 82 -0.22 14.33 -9.37
N ALA A 83 -0.89 14.82 -10.42
CA ALA A 83 -0.25 15.39 -11.62
C ALA A 83 0.58 16.65 -11.34
N SER A 84 0.29 17.35 -10.25
CA SER A 84 0.95 18.58 -9.84
C SER A 84 2.08 18.33 -8.84
N THR A 85 2.16 17.13 -8.25
CA THR A 85 3.20 16.76 -7.29
C THR A 85 4.55 16.73 -8.00
N THR A 86 5.49 17.53 -7.52
CA THR A 86 6.86 17.51 -8.04
C THR A 86 7.51 16.18 -7.71
N GLU A 87 8.06 15.50 -8.71
CA GLU A 87 8.78 14.24 -8.52
C GLU A 87 10.05 14.45 -7.69
N PHE A 88 10.36 13.48 -6.83
CA PHE A 88 11.64 13.46 -6.14
C PHE A 88 12.75 13.11 -7.14
N ALA A 89 13.82 13.89 -7.13
CA ALA A 89 14.99 13.57 -7.93
C ALA A 89 15.53 12.19 -7.53
N VAL A 90 15.75 11.33 -8.51
CA VAL A 90 16.39 10.04 -8.30
C VAL A 90 17.80 10.27 -7.74
N PRO A 91 18.15 9.71 -6.56
CA PRO A 91 19.48 9.90 -5.99
C PRO A 91 20.59 9.45 -6.95
N GLY A 92 21.70 10.17 -6.96
CA GLY A 92 22.87 9.80 -7.76
C GLY A 92 23.32 8.36 -7.49
N GLY A 93 23.52 7.58 -8.54
CA GLY A 93 23.91 6.17 -8.43
C GLY A 93 22.78 5.20 -8.07
N ALA A 94 21.51 5.62 -8.09
CA ALA A 94 20.38 4.71 -7.99
C ALA A 94 20.21 3.83 -9.24
N ASP A 95 20.71 4.29 -10.39
CA ASP A 95 20.82 3.43 -11.57
C ASP A 95 21.89 2.36 -11.31
N LYS A 96 21.42 1.14 -11.03
CA LYS A 96 22.24 -0.06 -10.86
C LYS A 96 22.24 -0.92 -12.12
N CYS A 97 21.66 -0.43 -13.22
CA CYS A 97 21.69 -1.16 -14.47
C CYS A 97 23.14 -1.30 -14.95
N PRO A 98 23.56 -2.50 -15.37
CA PRO A 98 24.86 -2.66 -16.00
C PRO A 98 24.91 -1.79 -17.27
N VAL A 99 25.92 -0.93 -17.40
CA VAL A 99 26.16 -0.18 -18.64
C VAL A 99 26.74 -1.06 -19.76
N THR A 100 27.13 -2.28 -19.42
CA THR A 100 27.61 -3.32 -20.33
C THR A 100 27.12 -4.68 -19.84
N PHE A 101 26.58 -5.49 -20.75
CA PHE A 101 26.33 -6.91 -20.53
C PHE A 101 27.46 -7.72 -21.20
N PRO A 102 27.81 -8.91 -20.68
CA PRO A 102 28.81 -9.79 -21.29
C PRO A 102 28.40 -10.31 -22.67
#